data_AF-A0A1J5N5A3-F1
#
_entry.id   AF-A0A1J5N5A3-F1
#
_cell.length_a   1.000
_cell.length_b   1.000
_cell.length_c   1.000
_cell.angle_alpha   90.00
_cell.angle_beta   90.00
_cell.angle_gamma   90.00
#
_symmetry.space_group_name_H-M   'P 1'
#
loop_
_entity.id
_entity.type
_entity.pdbx_description
1 polymer ?
#
loop_
_entity_poly.entity_id
_entity_poly.type
_entity_poly.pdbx_seq_one_letter_code
_entity_poly.pdbx_strand_id
1 'polypeptide(L)'
;MMKSKIKLRLFVVGSLTVLCALTIIVTLLFFTTPISRSLLDSDGYLRPQKIETLISAIKNGKYPPELTDSPDIARYLMDTLYDANFNQMIPPQLAQHLTLSSDLLLQLTIASKNYAEFSTILSSKIDRYDSHQQAANFVKLFSTGQKLSFLEDSIAANLLLFAVLDNSEIKLLSDESLSQIYVNAKKVKAPFGSLSSAILMSQWLNRSTVNFNRNIKKINVVMPLLNTSTDLVRLLNHRDQDVILGSINLIEKMTPKHAIPALRYTLLNSSDENVQIATLAAMAEYGTALRPHAKYLKGLLRRSSSQSVKKKVQTVLQTINGY
;
A
#
# COMPACT_ATOMS: atom_id res chain seq x y z
N MET A 1 41.13 -40.45 46.25
CA MET A 1 39.82 -40.50 45.54
C MET A 1 39.25 -39.13 45.12
N MET A 2 39.50 -38.02 45.85
CA MET A 2 38.87 -36.72 45.55
C MET A 2 39.28 -36.06 44.21
N LYS A 3 40.56 -36.18 43.81
CA LYS A 3 41.08 -35.61 42.55
C LYS A 3 40.48 -36.24 41.27
N SER A 4 40.08 -37.51 41.34
CA SER A 4 39.46 -38.22 40.20
C SER A 4 38.03 -37.72 39.93
N LYS A 5 37.25 -37.47 40.99
CA LYS A 5 35.88 -36.93 40.86
C LYS A 5 35.85 -35.51 40.26
N ILE A 6 36.87 -34.69 40.54
CA ILE A 6 36.97 -33.33 40.01
C ILE A 6 37.30 -33.35 38.51
N LYS A 7 38.22 -34.21 38.06
CA LYS A 7 38.55 -34.36 36.63
C LYS A 7 37.36 -34.89 35.82
N LEU A 8 36.60 -35.84 36.38
CA LEU A 8 35.41 -36.37 35.71
C LEU A 8 34.31 -35.29 35.57
N ARG A 9 34.09 -34.47 36.60
CA ARG A 9 33.11 -33.37 36.52
C ARG A 9 33.51 -32.30 35.50
N LEU A 10 34.79 -31.90 35.45
CA LEU A 10 35.28 -30.95 34.45
C LEU A 10 35.15 -31.50 33.03
N PHE A 11 35.43 -32.78 32.82
CA PHE A 11 35.26 -33.43 31.51
C PHE A 11 33.79 -33.51 31.09
N VAL A 12 32.89 -33.87 32.00
CA VAL A 12 31.43 -33.94 31.72
C VAL A 12 30.86 -32.56 31.44
N VAL A 13 31.23 -31.54 32.21
CA VAL A 13 30.77 -30.17 31.96
C VAL A 13 31.30 -29.64 30.64
N GLY A 14 32.59 -29.84 30.33
CA GLY A 14 33.20 -29.39 29.07
C GLY A 14 32.64 -30.08 27.84
N SER A 15 32.37 -31.39 27.91
CA SER A 15 31.72 -32.12 26.82
C SER A 15 30.26 -31.71 26.63
N LEU A 16 29.54 -31.39 27.70
CA LEU A 16 28.16 -30.90 27.62
C LEU A 16 28.09 -29.49 27.01
N THR A 17 29.01 -28.57 27.34
CA THR A 17 29.05 -27.24 26.70
C THR A 17 29.39 -27.32 25.22
N VAL A 18 30.32 -28.19 24.83
CA VAL A 18 30.66 -28.41 23.41
C VAL A 18 29.48 -29.02 22.66
N LEU A 19 28.77 -29.99 23.27
CA LEU A 19 27.55 -30.57 22.69
C LEU A 19 26.44 -29.52 22.54
N CYS A 20 26.21 -28.68 23.56
CA CYS A 20 25.25 -27.58 23.49
C CYS A 20 25.61 -26.56 22.39
N ALA A 21 26.89 -26.17 22.29
CA ALA A 21 27.35 -25.24 21.26
C ALA A 21 27.19 -25.84 19.85
N LEU A 22 27.53 -27.12 19.66
CA LEU A 22 27.30 -27.84 18.42
C LEU A 22 25.81 -27.94 18.08
N THR A 23 24.94 -28.24 19.05
CA THR A 23 23.50 -28.23 18.82
C THR A 23 23.01 -26.84 18.43
N ILE A 24 23.47 -25.76 19.06
CA ILE A 24 23.08 -24.39 18.69
C ILE A 24 23.57 -24.05 17.28
N ILE A 25 24.81 -24.39 16.93
CA ILE A 25 25.37 -24.16 15.59
C ILE A 25 24.63 -24.98 14.52
N VAL A 26 24.33 -26.25 14.80
CA VAL A 26 23.54 -27.12 13.91
C VAL A 26 22.11 -26.58 13.80
N THR A 27 21.50 -26.11 14.90
CA THR A 27 20.18 -25.47 14.87
C THR A 27 20.23 -24.21 14.02
N LEU A 28 21.23 -23.34 14.19
CA LEU A 28 21.41 -22.13 13.36
C LEU A 28 21.69 -22.46 11.87
N LEU A 29 22.40 -23.54 11.57
CA LEU A 29 22.69 -23.97 10.20
C LEU A 29 21.53 -24.70 9.51
N PHE A 30 20.63 -25.34 10.27
CA PHE A 30 19.47 -26.07 9.72
C PHE A 30 18.17 -25.27 9.75
N PHE A 31 18.06 -24.21 10.56
CA PHE A 31 16.92 -23.28 10.56
C PHE A 31 17.05 -22.15 9.52
N THR A 32 18.09 -22.14 8.69
CA THR A 32 18.41 -21.02 7.77
C THR A 32 18.03 -21.21 6.32
N THR A 33 17.35 -22.28 5.91
CA THR A 33 16.69 -22.26 4.57
C THR A 33 15.23 -22.66 4.63
N PRO A 34 14.35 -21.74 5.04
CA PRO A 34 12.91 -21.90 4.99
C PRO A 34 12.32 -21.21 3.73
N ILE A 35 13.12 -21.18 2.66
CA ILE A 35 12.75 -20.72 1.33
C ILE A 35 13.20 -21.78 0.35
N SER A 36 12.31 -22.16 -0.56
CA SER A 36 12.58 -23.16 -1.58
C SER A 36 13.75 -22.73 -2.46
N ARG A 37 14.73 -23.64 -2.62
CA ARG A 37 15.88 -23.44 -3.53
C ARG A 37 15.46 -23.22 -4.99
N SER A 38 14.24 -23.59 -5.36
CA SER A 38 13.70 -23.31 -6.69
C SER A 38 13.49 -21.81 -6.95
N LEU A 39 13.33 -21.01 -5.88
CA LEU A 39 13.14 -19.57 -5.93
C LEU A 39 14.47 -18.79 -5.94
N LEU A 40 15.58 -19.42 -5.54
CA LEU A 40 16.88 -18.77 -5.37
C LEU A 40 17.91 -19.24 -6.41
N ASP A 41 18.72 -18.33 -6.92
CA ASP A 41 19.90 -18.63 -7.74
C ASP A 41 21.08 -19.13 -6.90
N SER A 42 22.25 -19.33 -7.52
CA SER A 42 23.45 -19.81 -6.83
C SER A 42 23.99 -18.81 -5.81
N ASP A 43 23.69 -17.53 -5.97
CA ASP A 43 24.19 -16.44 -5.14
C ASP A 43 23.21 -16.11 -4.01
N GLY A 44 22.08 -16.84 -3.94
CA GLY A 44 21.04 -16.64 -2.94
C GLY A 44 20.05 -15.54 -3.30
N TYR A 45 20.04 -15.04 -4.54
CA TYR A 45 19.05 -14.06 -5.01
C TYR A 45 17.82 -14.71 -5.61
N LEU A 46 16.69 -14.01 -5.53
CA LEU A 46 15.45 -14.39 -6.21
C LEU A 46 15.66 -14.56 -7.73
N ARG A 47 15.26 -15.71 -8.27
CA ARG A 47 15.24 -15.97 -9.71
C ARG A 47 14.13 -15.16 -10.39
N PRO A 48 14.45 -14.19 -11.28
CA PRO A 48 13.47 -13.25 -11.81
C PRO A 48 12.25 -13.90 -12.46
N GLN A 49 12.48 -14.82 -13.40
CA GLN A 49 11.41 -15.48 -14.16
C GLN A 49 10.46 -16.29 -13.26
N LYS A 50 11.00 -16.90 -12.20
CA LYS A 50 10.20 -17.67 -11.24
C LYS A 50 9.34 -16.74 -10.39
N ILE A 51 9.91 -15.63 -9.91
CA ILE A 51 9.17 -14.66 -9.09
C ILE A 51 8.12 -13.92 -9.91
N GLU A 52 8.40 -13.56 -11.16
CA GLU A 52 7.40 -12.96 -12.06
C GLU A 52 6.23 -13.92 -12.32
N THR A 53 6.52 -15.20 -12.55
CA THR A 53 5.48 -16.25 -12.71
C THR A 53 4.65 -16.40 -11.43
N LEU A 54 5.32 -16.39 -10.27
CA LEU A 54 4.70 -16.46 -8.95
C LEU A 54 3.77 -15.27 -8.70
N ILE A 55 4.25 -14.04 -8.95
CA ILE A 55 3.49 -12.79 -8.86
C ILE A 55 2.26 -12.83 -9.76
N SER A 56 2.43 -13.28 -11.01
CA SER A 56 1.31 -13.44 -11.95
C SER A 56 0.27 -14.44 -11.43
N ALA A 57 0.70 -15.57 -10.87
CA ALA A 57 -0.20 -16.56 -10.29
C ALA A 57 -0.99 -15.98 -9.09
N ILE A 58 -0.30 -15.26 -8.19
CA ILE A 58 -0.92 -14.60 -7.03
C ILE A 58 -1.96 -13.56 -7.47
N LYS A 59 -1.61 -12.70 -8.44
CA LYS A 59 -2.54 -11.68 -9.02
C LYS A 59 -3.80 -12.32 -9.60
N ASN A 60 -3.69 -13.54 -10.12
CA ASN A 60 -4.79 -14.33 -10.64
C ASN A 60 -5.53 -15.15 -9.57
N GLY A 61 -5.21 -14.97 -8.29
CA GLY A 61 -5.86 -15.65 -7.16
C GLY A 61 -5.49 -17.13 -7.01
N LYS A 62 -4.35 -17.55 -7.55
CA LYS A 62 -3.82 -18.91 -7.35
C LYS A 62 -2.85 -18.90 -6.17
N TYR A 63 -2.89 -19.96 -5.36
CA TYR A 63 -1.90 -20.20 -4.31
C TYR A 63 -0.79 -21.12 -4.84
N PRO A 64 0.41 -20.61 -5.14
CA PRO A 64 1.48 -21.41 -5.73
C PRO A 64 2.12 -22.32 -4.68
N PRO A 65 2.40 -23.59 -5.01
CA PRO A 65 2.96 -24.56 -4.05
C PRO A 65 4.31 -24.11 -3.49
N GLU A 66 5.11 -23.35 -4.25
CA GLU A 66 6.42 -22.84 -3.84
C GLU A 66 6.36 -21.96 -2.58
N LEU A 67 5.22 -21.33 -2.28
CA LEU A 67 5.02 -20.56 -1.05
C LEU A 67 4.80 -21.45 0.17
N THR A 68 4.20 -22.63 -0.02
CA THR A 68 4.03 -23.64 1.04
C THR A 68 5.39 -24.12 1.53
N ASP A 69 6.30 -24.35 0.58
CA ASP A 69 7.66 -24.80 0.85
C ASP A 69 8.58 -23.67 1.35
N SER A 70 8.07 -22.43 1.39
CA SER A 70 8.82 -21.23 1.72
C SER A 70 8.17 -20.40 2.84
N PRO A 71 7.94 -20.97 4.04
CA PRO A 71 7.19 -20.30 5.09
C PRO A 71 7.88 -19.04 5.65
N ASP A 72 9.17 -18.82 5.39
CA ASP A 72 9.91 -17.61 5.82
C ASP A 72 10.12 -16.60 4.68
N ILE A 73 9.50 -16.80 3.53
CA ILE A 73 9.70 -15.92 2.37
C ILE A 73 9.43 -14.46 2.73
N ALA A 74 8.34 -14.16 3.43
CA ALA A 74 7.97 -12.79 3.80
C ALA A 74 9.03 -12.08 4.65
N ARG A 75 9.63 -12.78 5.62
CA ARG A 75 10.72 -12.25 6.45
C ARG A 75 11.97 -12.00 5.61
N TYR A 76 12.37 -12.97 4.79
CA TYR A 76 13.53 -12.82 3.92
C TYR A 76 13.39 -11.64 2.95
N LEU A 77 12.20 -11.44 2.36
CA LEU A 77 11.95 -10.28 1.50
C LEU A 77 12.15 -8.97 2.26
N MET A 78 11.71 -8.90 3.53
CA MET A 78 11.89 -7.69 4.33
C MET A 78 13.33 -7.49 4.79
N ASP A 79 14.00 -8.52 5.30
CA ASP A 79 15.40 -8.46 5.70
C ASP A 79 16.27 -7.99 4.52
N THR A 80 16.01 -8.53 3.32
CA THR A 80 16.66 -8.10 2.06
C THR A 80 16.48 -6.61 1.77
N LEU A 81 15.26 -6.09 1.96
CA LEU A 81 14.96 -4.67 1.73
C LEU A 81 15.60 -3.76 2.80
N TYR A 82 15.77 -4.25 4.03
CA TYR A 82 16.37 -3.50 5.13
C TYR A 82 17.89 -3.43 5.08
N ASP A 83 18.53 -4.52 4.66
CA ASP A 83 19.99 -4.59 4.57
C ASP A 83 20.54 -3.80 3.37
N ALA A 84 19.66 -3.37 2.46
CA ALA A 84 20.03 -2.59 1.29
C ALA A 84 20.49 -1.17 1.66
N ASN A 85 21.76 -0.87 1.40
CA ASN A 85 22.31 0.48 1.56
C ASN A 85 22.16 1.31 0.28
N PHE A 86 21.09 2.10 0.21
CA PHE A 86 20.79 2.98 -0.93
C PHE A 86 21.76 4.17 -1.10
N ASN A 87 22.66 4.43 -0.13
CA ASN A 87 23.69 5.47 -0.27
C ASN A 87 24.88 5.03 -1.14
N GLN A 88 24.91 3.77 -1.58
CA GLN A 88 25.99 3.21 -2.40
C GLN A 88 25.47 2.83 -3.80
N MET A 89 26.39 2.67 -4.75
CA MET A 89 26.05 2.18 -6.08
C MET A 89 25.55 0.73 -5.97
N ILE A 90 24.27 0.52 -6.29
CA ILE A 90 23.63 -0.79 -6.25
C ILE A 90 23.90 -1.53 -7.58
N PRO A 91 24.52 -2.72 -7.56
CA PRO A 91 24.72 -3.53 -8.76
C PRO A 91 23.39 -3.91 -9.44
N PRO A 92 23.33 -4.07 -10.77
CA PRO A 92 22.08 -4.37 -11.48
C PRO A 92 21.34 -5.62 -10.99
N GLN A 93 22.07 -6.69 -10.65
CA GLN A 93 21.48 -7.93 -10.12
C GLN A 93 20.79 -7.70 -8.77
N LEU A 94 21.45 -6.96 -7.86
CA LEU A 94 20.88 -6.58 -6.57
C LEU A 94 19.67 -5.63 -6.74
N ALA A 95 19.73 -4.69 -7.68
CA ALA A 95 18.61 -3.80 -7.99
C ALA A 95 17.37 -4.59 -8.46
N GLN A 96 17.56 -5.58 -9.34
CA GLN A 96 16.48 -6.45 -9.80
C GLN A 96 15.91 -7.28 -8.64
N HIS A 97 16.80 -7.84 -7.81
CA HIS A 97 16.42 -8.62 -6.64
C HIS A 97 15.59 -7.81 -5.63
N LEU A 98 16.00 -6.58 -5.32
CA LEU A 98 15.27 -5.68 -4.43
C LEU A 98 13.90 -5.29 -5.00
N THR A 99 13.83 -5.00 -6.30
CA THR A 99 12.58 -4.67 -6.99
C THR A 99 11.58 -5.82 -6.88
N LEU A 100 12.00 -7.04 -7.24
CA LEU A 100 11.18 -8.24 -7.15
C LEU A 100 10.76 -8.56 -5.72
N SER A 101 11.66 -8.32 -4.75
CA SER A 101 11.35 -8.55 -3.34
C SER A 101 10.22 -7.64 -2.86
N SER A 102 10.30 -6.35 -3.19
CA SER A 102 9.26 -5.39 -2.83
C SER A 102 7.91 -5.67 -3.53
N ASP A 103 7.90 -6.05 -4.81
CA ASP A 103 6.65 -6.37 -5.53
C ASP A 103 6.03 -7.66 -4.97
N LEU A 104 6.82 -8.73 -4.80
CA LEU A 104 6.31 -9.99 -4.24
C LEU A 104 5.70 -9.78 -2.85
N LEU A 105 6.37 -9.00 -1.98
CA LEU A 105 5.85 -8.69 -0.66
C LEU A 105 4.50 -7.95 -0.72
N LEU A 106 4.37 -6.95 -1.60
CA LEU A 106 3.12 -6.25 -1.84
C LEU A 106 2.02 -7.21 -2.32
N GLN A 107 2.33 -8.08 -3.29
CA GLN A 107 1.35 -9.04 -3.81
C GLN A 107 0.89 -10.05 -2.77
N LEU A 108 1.80 -10.57 -1.93
CA LEU A 108 1.44 -11.43 -0.79
C LEU A 108 0.49 -10.71 0.18
N THR A 109 0.73 -9.42 0.42
CA THR A 109 -0.10 -8.59 1.31
C THR A 109 -1.49 -8.37 0.75
N ILE A 110 -1.60 -8.03 -0.54
CA ILE A 110 -2.88 -7.97 -1.23
C ILE A 110 -3.58 -9.33 -1.11
N ALA A 111 -2.89 -10.43 -1.44
CA ALA A 111 -3.40 -11.79 -1.41
C ALA A 111 -3.94 -12.23 -0.05
N SER A 112 -3.30 -11.80 1.04
CA SER A 112 -3.70 -12.12 2.41
C SER A 112 -5.09 -11.64 2.81
N LYS A 113 -5.69 -10.71 2.05
CA LYS A 113 -7.05 -10.21 2.33
C LYS A 113 -8.15 -11.20 2.03
N ASN A 114 -7.91 -12.15 1.12
CA ASN A 114 -8.90 -13.15 0.73
C ASN A 114 -8.48 -14.60 0.99
N TYR A 115 -7.20 -14.87 1.18
CA TYR A 115 -6.73 -16.25 1.43
C TYR A 115 -5.90 -16.30 2.73
N ALA A 116 -6.34 -17.15 3.65
CA ALA A 116 -5.78 -17.27 4.99
C ALA A 116 -4.33 -17.75 4.97
N GLU A 117 -3.97 -18.55 3.98
CA GLU A 117 -2.64 -19.12 3.78
C GLU A 117 -1.57 -18.02 3.64
N PHE A 118 -1.86 -16.95 2.89
CA PHE A 118 -0.95 -15.79 2.80
C PHE A 118 -0.93 -14.97 4.09
N SER A 119 -2.02 -14.92 4.84
CA SER A 119 -2.05 -14.25 6.14
C SER A 119 -1.12 -14.94 7.14
N THR A 120 -1.05 -16.26 7.14
CA THR A 120 -0.11 -17.03 7.98
C THR A 120 1.35 -16.74 7.62
N ILE A 121 1.66 -16.64 6.32
CA ILE A 121 2.99 -16.28 5.82
C ILE A 121 3.44 -14.89 6.33
N LEU A 122 2.52 -13.91 6.38
CA LEU A 122 2.84 -12.54 6.81
C LEU A 122 2.84 -12.35 8.34
N SER A 123 1.88 -12.96 9.04
CA SER A 123 1.58 -12.65 10.46
C SER A 123 2.59 -13.18 11.47
N SER A 124 3.30 -14.25 11.15
CA SER A 124 4.17 -14.93 12.11
C SER A 124 5.60 -14.40 12.14
N LYS A 125 5.99 -13.55 11.18
CA LYS A 125 7.40 -13.43 10.78
C LYS A 125 7.87 -12.04 10.35
N ILE A 126 6.98 -11.06 10.19
CA ILE A 126 7.35 -9.67 9.89
C ILE A 126 7.15 -8.80 11.13
N ASP A 127 8.16 -8.00 11.49
CA ASP A 127 7.97 -6.88 12.42
C ASP A 127 7.22 -5.74 11.69
N ARG A 128 5.93 -5.62 11.99
CA ARG A 128 5.04 -4.63 11.36
C ARG A 128 5.43 -3.21 11.73
N TYR A 129 5.98 -2.97 12.92
CA TYR A 129 6.40 -1.63 13.33
C TYR A 129 7.57 -1.16 12.46
N ASP A 130 8.60 -1.99 12.31
CA ASP A 130 9.77 -1.69 11.48
C ASP A 130 9.38 -1.50 10.01
N SER A 131 8.42 -2.29 9.52
CA SER A 131 7.89 -2.19 8.16
C SER A 131 7.24 -0.84 7.90
N HIS A 132 6.37 -0.41 8.81
CA HIS A 132 5.71 0.87 8.72
C HIS A 132 6.71 2.02 8.86
N GLN A 133 7.68 1.89 9.77
CA GLN A 133 8.69 2.92 10.03
C GLN A 133 9.56 3.15 8.80
N GLN A 134 9.94 2.07 8.11
CA GLN A 134 10.76 2.16 6.89
C GLN A 134 9.99 2.74 5.72
N ALA A 135 8.73 2.33 5.51
CA ALA A 135 7.85 3.00 4.55
C ALA A 135 7.76 4.51 4.83
N ALA A 136 7.61 4.90 6.11
CA ALA A 136 7.59 6.30 6.52
C ALA A 136 8.92 7.03 6.27
N ASN A 137 10.06 6.37 6.48
CA ASN A 137 11.39 6.94 6.23
C ASN A 137 11.60 7.22 4.74
N PHE A 138 11.29 6.28 3.84
CA PHE A 138 11.36 6.49 2.39
C PHE A 138 10.46 7.63 1.93
N VAL A 139 9.23 7.66 2.44
CA VAL A 139 8.26 8.72 2.14
C VAL A 139 8.75 10.09 2.63
N LYS A 140 9.40 10.16 3.81
CA LYS A 140 10.03 11.38 4.32
C LYS A 140 11.21 11.82 3.46
N LEU A 141 12.09 10.90 3.03
CA LEU A 141 13.21 11.21 2.14
C LEU A 141 12.71 11.86 0.84
N PHE A 142 11.68 11.28 0.22
CA PHE A 142 11.03 11.88 -0.97
C PHE A 142 10.49 13.29 -0.71
N SER A 143 9.91 13.53 0.47
CA SER A 143 9.34 14.81 0.85
C SER A 143 10.34 15.97 0.93
N THR A 144 11.65 15.66 1.07
CA THR A 144 12.73 16.66 1.12
C THR A 144 13.08 17.25 -0.25
N GLY A 145 12.43 16.77 -1.33
CA GLY A 145 12.68 17.25 -2.69
C GLY A 145 13.91 16.64 -3.36
N GLN A 146 14.56 15.67 -2.71
CA GLN A 146 15.57 14.83 -3.36
C GLN A 146 14.95 13.97 -4.46
N LYS A 147 15.62 13.91 -5.61
CA LYS A 147 15.19 13.07 -6.73
C LYS A 147 15.56 11.63 -6.42
N LEU A 148 14.56 10.77 -6.22
CA LEU A 148 14.76 9.33 -6.10
C LEU A 148 15.20 8.73 -7.43
N SER A 149 16.07 7.73 -7.36
CA SER A 149 16.32 6.80 -8.46
C SER A 149 15.05 5.98 -8.76
N PHE A 150 15.01 5.35 -9.94
CA PHE A 150 13.90 4.46 -10.31
C PHE A 150 13.69 3.32 -9.30
N LEU A 151 14.80 2.76 -8.80
CA LEU A 151 14.78 1.69 -7.80
C LEU A 151 14.16 2.16 -6.49
N GLU A 152 14.64 3.29 -5.95
CA GLU A 152 14.12 3.86 -4.70
C GLU A 152 12.64 4.24 -4.82
N ASP A 153 12.23 4.85 -5.94
CA ASP A 153 10.83 5.20 -6.21
C ASP A 153 9.93 3.95 -6.23
N SER A 154 10.36 2.87 -6.89
CA SER A 154 9.60 1.62 -6.96
C SER A 154 9.48 0.92 -5.60
N ILE A 155 10.58 0.82 -4.85
CA ILE A 155 10.59 0.17 -3.54
C ILE A 155 9.76 0.98 -2.54
N ALA A 156 9.93 2.31 -2.51
CA ALA A 156 9.16 3.19 -1.65
C ALA A 156 7.65 3.08 -1.93
N ALA A 157 7.25 3.00 -3.21
CA ALA A 157 5.87 2.81 -3.61
C ALA A 157 5.28 1.50 -3.06
N ASN A 158 6.01 0.39 -3.24
CA ASN A 158 5.56 -0.93 -2.81
C ASN A 158 5.49 -1.05 -1.28
N LEU A 159 6.48 -0.53 -0.56
CA LEU A 159 6.50 -0.51 0.91
C LEU A 159 5.38 0.36 1.50
N LEU A 160 5.08 1.50 0.88
CA LEU A 160 3.96 2.34 1.31
C LEU A 160 2.63 1.60 1.16
N LEU A 161 2.38 0.98 0.00
CA LEU A 161 1.15 0.22 -0.22
C LEU A 161 1.07 -1.01 0.67
N PHE A 162 2.19 -1.69 0.92
CA PHE A 162 2.30 -2.76 1.90
C PHE A 162 1.81 -2.28 3.28
N ALA A 163 2.36 -1.18 3.79
CA ALA A 163 2.03 -0.66 5.12
C ALA A 163 0.54 -0.24 5.23
N VAL A 164 -0.01 0.36 4.18
CA VAL A 164 -1.43 0.75 4.15
C VAL A 164 -2.34 -0.46 4.09
N LEU A 165 -1.97 -1.48 3.32
CA LEU A 165 -2.78 -2.68 3.14
C LEU A 165 -2.65 -3.67 4.28
N ASP A 166 -1.54 -3.74 5.02
CA ASP A 166 -1.37 -4.71 6.13
C ASP A 166 -2.48 -4.58 7.20
N ASN A 167 -3.19 -3.44 7.25
CA ASN A 167 -4.34 -3.18 8.14
C ASN A 167 -3.95 -3.33 9.62
N SER A 168 -2.68 -3.08 9.94
CA SER A 168 -2.23 -2.92 11.31
C SER A 168 -2.80 -1.61 11.87
N GLU A 169 -3.06 -1.56 13.18
CA GLU A 169 -3.49 -0.32 13.85
C GLU A 169 -2.39 0.77 13.85
N ILE A 170 -1.19 0.41 13.38
CA ILE A 170 0.00 1.26 13.37
C ILE A 170 -0.10 2.24 12.19
N LYS A 171 -0.51 3.48 12.47
CA LYS A 171 -0.51 4.56 11.47
C LYS A 171 0.65 5.53 11.73
N LEU A 172 1.78 5.32 11.04
CA LEU A 172 2.95 6.22 11.14
C LEU A 172 2.90 7.39 10.14
N LEU A 173 2.05 7.32 9.13
CA LEU A 173 1.81 8.39 8.15
C LEU A 173 0.36 8.85 8.26
N SER A 174 0.15 10.10 8.66
CA SER A 174 -1.18 10.71 8.66
C SER A 174 -1.63 11.06 7.24
N ASP A 175 -2.93 11.17 7.03
CA ASP A 175 -3.50 11.61 5.76
C ASP A 175 -2.99 12.99 5.35
N GLU A 176 -2.84 13.91 6.33
CA GLU A 176 -2.26 15.24 6.12
C GLU A 176 -0.81 15.15 5.62
N SER A 177 -0.03 14.24 6.21
CA SER A 177 1.36 14.01 5.81
C SER A 177 1.42 13.53 4.35
N LEU A 178 0.59 12.54 4.00
CA LEU A 178 0.51 12.05 2.61
C LEU A 178 0.06 13.15 1.63
N SER A 179 -0.90 14.00 2.02
CA SER A 179 -1.36 15.13 1.20
C SER A 179 -0.24 16.14 0.95
N GLN A 180 0.50 16.50 2.00
CA GLN A 180 1.60 17.46 1.88
C GLN A 180 2.69 16.93 0.95
N ILE A 181 2.99 15.63 1.04
CA ILE A 181 4.02 14.98 0.21
C ILE A 181 3.57 14.92 -1.24
N TYR A 182 2.31 14.54 -1.51
CA TYR A 182 1.76 14.56 -2.87
C TYR A 182 1.84 15.96 -3.50
N VAL A 183 1.51 17.01 -2.73
CA VAL A 183 1.61 18.41 -3.20
C VAL A 183 3.07 18.80 -3.48
N ASN A 184 4.00 18.42 -2.60
CA ASN A 184 5.43 18.71 -2.78
C ASN A 184 5.99 18.00 -4.03
N ALA A 185 5.65 16.72 -4.23
CA ALA A 185 6.04 15.96 -5.41
C ALA A 185 5.63 16.64 -6.71
N LYS A 186 4.40 17.20 -6.75
CA LYS A 186 3.88 17.94 -7.90
C LYS A 186 4.65 19.24 -8.16
N LYS A 187 5.12 19.94 -7.11
CA LYS A 187 5.84 21.22 -7.24
C LYS A 187 7.23 21.05 -7.87
N VAL A 188 7.91 19.94 -7.57
CA VAL A 188 9.29 19.68 -8.04
C VAL A 188 9.33 19.34 -9.55
N LYS A 189 8.18 19.21 -10.23
CA LYS A 189 8.08 18.77 -11.64
C LYS A 189 8.85 17.48 -11.92
N ALA A 190 9.10 16.67 -10.89
CA ALA A 190 9.59 15.32 -11.08
C ALA A 190 8.56 14.55 -11.91
N PRO A 191 9.00 13.61 -12.77
CA PRO A 191 8.06 12.69 -13.40
C PRO A 191 7.17 12.07 -12.31
N PHE A 192 5.87 11.95 -12.58
CA PHE A 192 4.98 11.24 -11.68
C PHE A 192 5.43 9.78 -11.60
N GLY A 193 6.19 9.46 -10.55
CA GLY A 193 6.74 8.14 -10.29
C GLY A 193 5.71 7.20 -9.67
N SER A 194 6.15 5.97 -9.45
CA SER A 194 5.42 4.92 -8.76
C SER A 194 5.00 5.38 -7.35
N LEU A 195 5.87 6.12 -6.66
CA LEU A 195 5.59 6.57 -5.30
C LEU A 195 4.43 7.57 -5.23
N SER A 196 4.35 8.52 -6.16
CA SER A 196 3.23 9.47 -6.22
C SER A 196 1.89 8.76 -6.43
N SER A 197 1.88 7.73 -7.28
CA SER A 197 0.70 6.88 -7.52
C SER A 197 0.35 6.05 -6.28
N ALA A 198 1.35 5.49 -5.59
CA ALA A 198 1.17 4.78 -4.33
C ALA A 198 0.64 5.69 -3.21
N ILE A 199 1.10 6.95 -3.11
CA ILE A 199 0.55 7.94 -2.16
C ILE A 199 -0.91 8.20 -2.47
N LEU A 200 -1.25 8.43 -3.74
CA LEU A 200 -2.63 8.68 -4.16
C LEU A 200 -3.53 7.48 -3.85
N MET A 201 -3.08 6.27 -4.16
CA MET A 201 -3.76 5.02 -3.86
C MET A 201 -3.90 4.79 -2.36
N SER A 202 -2.89 5.13 -1.57
CA SER A 202 -2.94 5.05 -0.10
C SER A 202 -4.03 5.95 0.48
N GLN A 203 -4.08 7.21 0.02
CA GLN A 203 -5.11 8.15 0.44
C GLN A 203 -6.52 7.71 0.01
N TRP A 204 -6.60 7.07 -1.15
CA TRP A 204 -7.84 6.53 -1.69
C TRP A 204 -8.32 5.33 -0.87
N LEU A 205 -7.44 4.38 -0.55
CA LEU A 205 -7.73 3.20 0.28
C LEU A 205 -8.21 3.61 1.68
N ASN A 206 -7.58 4.62 2.29
CA ASN A 206 -7.98 5.19 3.59
C ASN A 206 -9.41 5.79 3.59
N ARG A 207 -9.95 6.14 2.42
CA ARG A 207 -11.29 6.73 2.23
C ARG A 207 -12.31 5.77 1.64
N SER A 208 -11.87 4.60 1.21
CA SER A 208 -12.74 3.54 0.69
C SER A 208 -13.41 2.80 1.84
N THR A 209 -14.45 2.02 1.53
CA THR A 209 -15.18 1.26 2.55
C THR A 209 -14.32 0.12 3.10
N VAL A 210 -14.51 -0.26 4.37
CA VAL A 210 -13.78 -1.39 4.98
C VAL A 210 -13.97 -2.67 4.16
N ASN A 211 -15.16 -2.86 3.58
CA ASN A 211 -15.47 -3.98 2.70
C ASN A 211 -14.70 -3.92 1.38
N PHE A 212 -14.46 -2.72 0.83
CA PHE A 212 -13.63 -2.55 -0.35
C PHE A 212 -12.19 -3.00 -0.09
N ASN A 213 -11.59 -2.55 1.02
CA ASN A 213 -10.20 -2.86 1.39
C ASN A 213 -9.95 -4.36 1.63
N ARG A 214 -11.00 -5.15 1.81
CA ARG A 214 -10.91 -6.61 1.91
C ARG A 214 -10.98 -7.30 0.54
N ASN A 215 -11.38 -6.62 -0.53
CA ASN A 215 -11.63 -7.25 -1.83
C ASN A 215 -10.48 -7.03 -2.82
N ILE A 216 -9.59 -8.02 -2.92
CA ILE A 216 -8.45 -8.03 -3.87
C ILE A 216 -8.87 -7.71 -5.30
N LYS A 217 -9.97 -8.30 -5.79
CA LYS A 217 -10.38 -8.09 -7.19
C LYS A 217 -10.65 -6.62 -7.45
N LYS A 218 -11.26 -5.92 -6.50
CA LYS A 218 -11.50 -4.49 -6.62
C LYS A 218 -10.21 -3.67 -6.50
N ILE A 219 -9.33 -4.01 -5.55
CA ILE A 219 -8.02 -3.33 -5.38
C ILE A 219 -7.17 -3.47 -6.66
N ASN A 220 -7.07 -4.67 -7.23
CA ASN A 220 -6.31 -4.93 -8.46
C ASN A 220 -6.90 -4.24 -9.69
N VAL A 221 -8.20 -3.92 -9.69
CA VAL A 221 -8.83 -3.12 -10.74
C VAL A 221 -8.53 -1.63 -10.59
N VAL A 222 -8.56 -1.09 -9.37
CA VAL A 222 -8.36 0.35 -9.12
C VAL A 222 -6.89 0.76 -9.16
N MET A 223 -6.01 -0.04 -8.57
CA MET A 223 -4.58 0.27 -8.44
C MET A 223 -3.91 0.70 -9.76
N PRO A 224 -4.06 -0.02 -10.89
CA PRO A 224 -3.42 0.40 -12.15
C PRO A 224 -4.08 1.63 -12.80
N LEU A 225 -5.30 2.00 -12.38
CA LEU A 225 -6.03 3.13 -12.92
C LEU A 225 -5.63 4.45 -12.26
N LEU A 226 -5.06 4.42 -11.06
CA LEU A 226 -4.89 5.60 -10.21
C LEU A 226 -3.44 6.10 -10.16
N ASN A 227 -3.02 6.81 -11.21
CA ASN A 227 -1.67 7.37 -11.30
C ASN A 227 -1.60 8.86 -10.95
N THR A 228 -2.67 9.60 -11.28
CA THR A 228 -2.74 11.05 -11.12
C THR A 228 -4.07 11.48 -10.52
N SER A 229 -4.14 12.71 -10.00
CA SER A 229 -5.41 13.30 -9.56
C SER A 229 -6.46 13.41 -10.67
N THR A 230 -6.06 13.35 -11.95
CA THR A 230 -7.00 13.33 -13.08
C THR A 230 -7.69 11.97 -13.19
N ASP A 231 -7.01 10.90 -12.79
CA ASP A 231 -7.57 9.56 -12.82
C ASP A 231 -8.69 9.37 -11.80
N LEU A 232 -8.67 10.10 -10.68
CA LEU A 232 -9.82 10.19 -9.76
C LEU A 232 -11.10 10.60 -10.48
N VAL A 233 -10.99 11.55 -11.42
CA VAL A 233 -12.13 12.04 -12.20
C VAL A 233 -12.63 10.95 -13.16
N ARG A 234 -11.72 10.13 -13.71
CA ARG A 234 -12.08 8.99 -14.57
C ARG A 234 -12.82 7.91 -13.78
N LEU A 235 -12.41 7.65 -12.54
CA LEU A 235 -13.03 6.66 -11.66
C LEU A 235 -14.48 7.00 -11.26
N LEU A 236 -14.94 8.24 -11.43
CA LEU A 236 -16.35 8.60 -11.25
C LEU A 236 -17.30 7.88 -12.24
N ASN A 237 -16.78 7.39 -13.37
CA ASN A 237 -17.54 6.61 -14.34
C ASN A 237 -17.41 5.09 -14.12
N HIS A 238 -16.83 4.64 -13.00
CA HIS A 238 -16.65 3.24 -12.72
C HIS A 238 -18.00 2.55 -12.43
N ARG A 239 -18.13 1.25 -12.74
CA ARG A 239 -19.40 0.51 -12.52
C ARG A 239 -19.68 0.20 -11.06
N ASP A 240 -18.62 0.13 -10.26
CA ASP A 240 -18.69 -0.17 -8.83
C ASP A 240 -18.86 1.11 -8.01
N GLN A 241 -19.92 1.15 -7.20
CA GLN A 241 -20.27 2.29 -6.37
C GLN A 241 -19.24 2.59 -5.30
N ASP A 242 -18.58 1.59 -4.70
CA ASP A 242 -17.52 1.81 -3.72
C ASP A 242 -16.36 2.58 -4.36
N VAL A 243 -16.07 2.28 -5.64
CA VAL A 243 -15.00 2.95 -6.39
C VAL A 243 -15.34 4.40 -6.65
N ILE A 244 -16.59 4.67 -7.04
CA ILE A 244 -17.11 6.02 -7.23
C ILE A 244 -17.01 6.81 -5.91
N LEU A 245 -17.51 6.26 -4.80
CA LEU A 245 -17.50 6.91 -3.48
C LEU A 245 -16.09 7.20 -2.99
N GLY A 246 -15.17 6.23 -3.06
CA GLY A 246 -13.77 6.44 -2.68
C GLY A 246 -13.11 7.56 -3.51
N SER A 247 -13.46 7.65 -4.78
CA SER A 247 -12.94 8.69 -5.68
C SER A 247 -13.53 10.07 -5.37
N ILE A 248 -14.84 10.16 -5.09
CA ILE A 248 -15.50 11.40 -4.65
C ILE A 248 -14.88 11.91 -3.35
N ASN A 249 -14.72 11.04 -2.34
CA ASN A 249 -14.17 11.41 -1.04
C ASN A 249 -12.73 11.94 -1.15
N LEU A 250 -11.94 11.40 -2.08
CA LEU A 250 -10.57 11.89 -2.30
C LEU A 250 -10.56 13.18 -3.14
N ILE A 251 -11.48 13.33 -4.11
CA ILE A 251 -11.67 14.59 -4.84
C ILE A 251 -12.06 15.73 -3.90
N GLU A 252 -12.95 15.48 -2.93
CA GLU A 252 -13.31 16.44 -1.88
C GLU A 252 -12.06 16.98 -1.19
N LYS A 253 -11.16 16.10 -0.74
CA LYS A 253 -9.93 16.51 -0.05
C LYS A 253 -8.91 17.21 -0.94
N MET A 254 -8.74 16.73 -2.17
CA MET A 254 -7.67 17.20 -3.07
C MET A 254 -8.07 18.36 -3.96
N THR A 255 -9.36 18.62 -4.11
CA THR A 255 -9.97 19.67 -4.94
C THR A 255 -9.32 19.84 -6.33
N PRO A 256 -9.13 18.77 -7.13
CA PRO A 256 -8.54 18.88 -8.45
C PRO A 256 -9.35 19.84 -9.34
N LYS A 257 -8.67 20.83 -9.94
CA LYS A 257 -9.31 21.95 -10.67
C LYS A 257 -10.32 21.53 -11.75
N HIS A 258 -10.15 20.35 -12.34
CA HIS A 258 -10.95 19.88 -13.48
C HIS A 258 -12.09 18.93 -13.10
N ALA A 259 -12.37 18.67 -11.82
CA ALA A 259 -13.39 17.69 -11.45
C ALA A 259 -14.83 18.24 -11.47
N ILE A 260 -15.05 19.56 -11.38
CA ILE A 260 -16.40 20.15 -11.30
C ILE A 260 -17.35 19.62 -12.39
N PRO A 261 -16.98 19.58 -13.70
CA PRO A 261 -17.87 19.05 -14.73
C PRO A 261 -18.25 17.59 -14.53
N ALA A 262 -17.31 16.76 -14.08
CA ALA A 262 -17.53 15.33 -13.85
C ALA A 262 -18.34 15.07 -12.57
N LEU A 263 -18.11 15.83 -11.49
CA LEU A 263 -18.93 15.81 -10.29
C LEU A 263 -20.38 16.21 -10.62
N ARG A 264 -20.58 17.26 -11.43
CA ARG A 264 -21.91 17.65 -11.90
C ARG A 264 -22.59 16.51 -12.67
N TYR A 265 -21.86 15.86 -13.58
CA TYR A 265 -22.40 14.72 -14.34
C TYR A 265 -22.79 13.56 -13.40
N THR A 266 -21.92 13.23 -12.45
CA THR A 266 -22.15 12.16 -11.45
C THR A 266 -23.38 12.47 -10.59
N LEU A 267 -23.50 13.71 -10.11
CA LEU A 267 -24.64 14.18 -9.29
C LEU A 267 -25.98 14.04 -10.02
N LEU A 268 -26.02 14.38 -11.31
CA LEU A 268 -27.27 14.40 -12.08
C LEU A 268 -27.71 13.03 -12.58
N ASN A 269 -26.76 12.10 -12.78
CA ASN A 269 -27.05 10.78 -13.33
C ASN A 269 -27.07 9.66 -12.29
N SER A 270 -26.54 9.90 -11.08
CA SER A 270 -26.64 8.94 -9.99
C SER A 270 -28.08 8.88 -9.47
N SER A 271 -28.65 7.68 -9.41
CA SER A 271 -29.88 7.40 -8.64
C SER A 271 -29.61 7.11 -7.17
N ASP A 272 -28.35 6.87 -6.81
CA ASP A 272 -27.95 6.56 -5.45
C ASP A 272 -27.77 7.85 -4.62
N GLU A 273 -28.51 7.92 -3.51
CA GLU A 273 -28.53 9.07 -2.60
C GLU A 273 -27.18 9.31 -1.93
N ASN A 274 -26.45 8.27 -1.52
CA ASN A 274 -25.15 8.40 -0.87
C ASN A 274 -24.13 9.00 -1.83
N VAL A 275 -24.13 8.55 -3.09
CA VAL A 275 -23.29 9.13 -4.15
C VAL A 275 -23.65 10.60 -4.40
N GLN A 276 -24.95 10.95 -4.44
CA GLN A 276 -25.37 12.34 -4.61
C GLN A 276 -24.91 13.22 -3.44
N ILE A 277 -25.08 12.78 -2.20
CA ILE A 277 -24.67 13.52 -1.00
C ILE A 277 -23.15 13.70 -0.95
N ALA A 278 -22.38 12.63 -1.20
CA ALA A 278 -20.93 12.69 -1.26
C ALA A 278 -20.47 13.64 -2.38
N THR A 279 -21.09 13.56 -3.56
CA THR A 279 -20.77 14.45 -4.69
C THR A 279 -21.03 15.92 -4.33
N LEU A 280 -22.13 16.21 -3.62
CA LEU A 280 -22.42 17.56 -3.13
C LEU A 280 -21.42 18.04 -2.08
N ALA A 281 -20.92 17.15 -1.21
CA ALA A 281 -19.85 17.47 -0.27
C ALA A 281 -18.55 17.84 -1.01
N ALA A 282 -18.11 16.99 -1.94
CA ALA A 282 -16.94 17.26 -2.78
C ALA A 282 -17.07 18.55 -3.59
N MET A 283 -18.28 18.84 -4.08
CA MET A 283 -18.58 20.11 -4.76
C MET A 283 -18.40 21.30 -3.80
N ALA A 284 -18.89 21.26 -2.56
CA ALA A 284 -18.80 22.37 -1.61
C ALA A 284 -17.37 22.92 -1.43
N GLU A 285 -16.36 22.04 -1.45
CA GLU A 285 -14.95 22.38 -1.30
C GLU A 285 -14.40 23.30 -2.41
N TYR A 286 -15.09 23.40 -3.55
CA TYR A 286 -14.74 24.35 -4.61
C TYR A 286 -15.25 25.78 -4.34
N GLY A 287 -16.09 25.96 -3.31
CA GLY A 287 -16.59 27.27 -2.88
C GLY A 287 -17.15 28.12 -4.01
N THR A 288 -16.68 29.36 -4.12
CA THR A 288 -17.17 30.33 -5.11
C THR A 288 -16.94 29.91 -6.57
N ALA A 289 -16.00 29.00 -6.85
CA ALA A 289 -15.77 28.48 -8.20
C ALA A 289 -16.98 27.70 -8.75
N LEU A 290 -17.89 27.25 -7.88
CA LEU A 290 -19.15 26.61 -8.29
C LEU A 290 -20.28 27.57 -8.65
N ARG A 291 -20.14 28.88 -8.43
CA ARG A 291 -21.20 29.86 -8.75
C ARG A 291 -21.79 29.71 -10.16
N PRO A 292 -21.01 29.45 -11.24
CA PRO A 292 -21.56 29.21 -12.57
C PRO A 292 -22.56 28.03 -12.65
N HIS A 293 -22.51 27.12 -11.68
CA HIS A 293 -23.35 25.94 -11.60
C HIS A 293 -24.54 26.08 -10.63
N ALA A 294 -24.73 27.25 -10.00
CA ALA A 294 -25.80 27.48 -9.02
C ALA A 294 -27.21 27.19 -9.57
N LYS A 295 -27.46 27.46 -10.86
CA LYS A 295 -28.77 27.17 -11.49
C LYS A 295 -29.09 25.67 -11.45
N TYR A 296 -28.09 24.81 -11.63
CA TYR A 296 -28.27 23.36 -11.62
C TYR A 296 -28.60 22.87 -10.21
N LEU A 297 -27.90 23.40 -9.21
CA LEU A 297 -28.17 23.10 -7.79
C LEU A 297 -29.59 23.53 -7.38
N LYS A 298 -30.02 24.75 -7.74
CA LYS A 298 -31.41 25.19 -7.52
C LYS A 298 -32.44 24.30 -8.25
N GLY A 299 -32.11 23.86 -9.46
CA GLY A 299 -32.93 22.91 -10.21
C GLY A 299 -33.02 21.53 -9.55
N LEU A 300 -31.93 21.04 -8.96
CA LEU A 300 -31.91 19.80 -8.19
C LEU A 300 -32.72 19.93 -6.90
N LEU A 301 -32.60 21.04 -6.17
CA LEU A 301 -33.36 21.32 -4.95
C LEU A 301 -34.88 21.22 -5.16
N ARG A 302 -35.37 21.73 -6.30
CA ARG A 302 -36.80 21.71 -6.65
C ARG A 302 -37.31 20.33 -7.06
N ARG A 303 -36.47 19.53 -7.72
CA ARG A 303 -36.86 18.27 -8.37
C ARG A 303 -36.54 17.03 -7.55
N SER A 304 -35.56 17.08 -6.67
CA SER A 304 -35.22 15.95 -5.81
C SER A 304 -36.40 15.60 -4.91
N SER A 305 -36.67 14.32 -4.72
CA SER A 305 -37.61 13.83 -3.70
C SER A 305 -36.93 13.67 -2.34
N SER A 306 -35.60 13.53 -2.31
CA SER A 306 -34.83 13.23 -1.10
C SER A 306 -34.56 14.48 -0.27
N GLN A 307 -35.00 14.48 0.98
CA GLN A 307 -34.87 15.63 1.89
C GLN A 307 -33.42 15.84 2.35
N SER A 308 -32.64 14.78 2.51
CA SER A 308 -31.21 14.83 2.82
C SER A 308 -30.44 15.52 1.69
N VAL A 309 -30.73 15.15 0.44
CA VAL A 309 -30.14 15.77 -0.76
C VAL A 309 -30.52 17.25 -0.83
N LYS A 310 -31.80 17.59 -0.62
CA LYS A 310 -32.24 19.00 -0.57
C LYS A 310 -31.48 19.81 0.46
N LYS A 311 -31.36 19.30 1.69
CA LYS A 311 -30.61 19.94 2.77
C LYS A 311 -29.15 20.15 2.39
N LYS A 312 -28.49 19.13 1.82
CA LYS A 312 -27.10 19.24 1.39
C LYS A 312 -26.93 20.24 0.25
N VAL A 313 -27.85 20.27 -0.73
CA VAL A 313 -27.85 21.29 -1.79
C VAL A 313 -27.97 22.70 -1.22
N GLN A 314 -28.82 22.92 -0.21
CA GLN A 314 -28.92 24.23 0.46
C GLN A 314 -27.60 24.64 1.11
N THR A 315 -26.93 23.72 1.80
CA THR A 315 -25.60 23.97 2.37
C THR A 315 -24.59 24.37 1.28
N VAL A 316 -24.52 23.63 0.16
CA VAL A 316 -23.63 23.99 -0.96
C VAL A 316 -23.97 25.38 -1.49
N LEU A 317 -25.26 25.69 -1.67
CA LEU A 317 -25.71 27.01 -2.13
C LEU A 317 -25.32 28.15 -1.16
N GLN A 318 -25.24 27.90 0.14
CA GLN A 318 -24.74 28.88 1.12
C GLN A 318 -23.23 29.09 0.92
N THR A 319 -22.47 27.99 0.85
CA THR A 319 -21.00 28.02 0.68
C THR A 319 -20.58 28.78 -0.59
N ILE A 320 -21.26 28.57 -1.73
CA ILE A 320 -20.91 29.28 -2.97
C ILE A 320 -21.23 30.79 -2.89
N ASN A 321 -22.15 31.20 -2.03
CA ASN A 321 -22.52 32.60 -1.82
C ASN A 321 -21.61 33.31 -0.80
N GLY A 322 -20.72 32.59 -0.13
CA GLY A 322 -19.79 33.14 0.87
C GLY A 322 -20.38 33.23 2.28
N TYR A 323 -21.41 32.42 2.57
CA TYR A 323 -21.99 32.23 3.90
C TYR A 323 -21.63 30.86 4.46
#